data_AF-A0A402DDL1-F1
#
_entry.id   AF-A0A402DDL1-F1
#
_cell.length_a   1.000
_cell.length_b   1.000
_cell.length_c   1.000
_cell.angle_alpha   90.00
_cell.angle_beta   90.00
_cell.angle_gamma   90.00
#
_symmetry.space_group_name_H-M   'P 1'
#
loop_
_entity.id
_entity.type
_entity.pdbx_description
1 polymer ?
#
loop_
_entity_poly.entity_id
_entity_poly.type
_entity_poly.pdbx_seq_one_letter_code
_entity_poly.pdbx_strand_id
1 'polypeptide(L)'
;MSGTSGNQERNSFLDGQIAQLIGDYLTRLQRYEEAREEYQEASEGYENISPASPDFETAQNNQKVVLGKLNRLPERQKSSQDYRLEKLFAVEKEQSRSVSLKSRVNLSQWLQNVFEESWQTIEQLFAPGEPCFAYAYALRERGADFMDSKTVSDLIETIYTSQEEHRRRQAALRLGEMGTASSEVLAALTHLLGVTQDEETRWSAAESLWRLAPHNLAGGLRRVKDLGMLIGEHPVTLMVAVLPKTDQMIAVLLRVYPMRNQKYLPAHLQLVVLDEAGKTFLETEARELDNYIQLKFSGSPGEQFSVRVGLGEANITEDFTL
;
A
#
# COMPACT_ATOMS: atom_id res chain seq x y z
N MET A 1 32.39 40.40 -58.00
CA MET A 1 32.52 39.36 -56.96
C MET A 1 31.88 39.80 -55.64
N SER A 2 30.69 40.44 -55.66
CA SER A 2 30.09 41.10 -54.48
C SER A 2 28.80 40.44 -53.97
N GLY A 3 28.31 39.36 -54.59
CA GLY A 3 27.03 38.72 -54.23
C GLY A 3 27.12 37.58 -53.21
N THR A 4 28.31 37.02 -52.97
CA THR A 4 28.49 35.86 -52.06
C THR A 4 28.68 36.28 -50.59
N SER A 5 29.35 37.40 -50.33
CA SER A 5 29.60 37.92 -48.96
C SER A 5 28.30 38.31 -48.25
N GLY A 6 27.40 39.03 -48.94
CA GLY A 6 26.14 39.50 -48.33
C GLY A 6 25.15 38.38 -48.01
N ASN A 7 25.14 37.29 -48.79
CA ASN A 7 24.30 36.12 -48.49
C ASN A 7 24.84 35.32 -47.29
N GLN A 8 26.16 35.24 -47.13
CA GLN A 8 26.78 34.54 -46.02
C GLN A 8 26.60 35.29 -44.69
N GLU A 9 26.70 36.63 -44.71
CA GLU A 9 26.41 37.47 -43.54
C GLU A 9 24.94 37.37 -43.12
N ARG A 10 24.01 37.38 -44.08
CA ARG A 10 22.57 37.26 -43.81
C ARG A 10 22.20 35.90 -43.23
N ASN A 11 22.84 34.82 -43.68
CA ASN A 11 22.65 33.49 -43.11
C ASN A 11 23.18 33.43 -41.68
N SER A 12 24.38 33.96 -41.42
CA SER A 12 24.99 33.99 -40.08
C SER A 12 24.12 34.75 -39.06
N PHE A 13 23.49 35.84 -39.50
CA PHE A 13 22.54 36.61 -38.66
C PHE A 13 21.28 35.81 -38.32
N LEU A 14 20.72 35.06 -39.28
CA LEU A 14 19.54 34.21 -39.05
C LEU A 14 19.87 33.01 -38.17
N ASP A 15 21.03 32.40 -38.37
CA ASP A 15 21.52 31.29 -37.53
C ASP A 15 21.67 31.78 -36.08
N GLY A 16 22.19 32.99 -35.88
CA GLY A 16 22.26 33.62 -34.56
C GLY A 16 20.89 33.84 -33.89
N GLN A 17 19.86 34.20 -34.68
CA GLN A 17 18.48 34.33 -34.18
C GLN A 17 17.87 32.99 -33.78
N ILE A 18 18.12 31.94 -34.58
CA ILE A 18 17.63 30.59 -34.31
C ILE A 18 18.28 30.06 -33.04
N ALA A 19 19.60 30.12 -32.94
CA ALA A 19 20.34 29.66 -31.76
C ALA A 19 19.90 30.40 -30.48
N GLN A 20 19.65 31.72 -30.58
CA GLN A 20 19.09 32.47 -29.45
C GLN A 20 17.71 31.96 -29.00
N LEU A 21 16.83 31.61 -29.95
CA LEU A 21 15.50 31.06 -29.65
C LEU A 21 15.59 29.66 -29.01
N ILE A 22 16.50 28.81 -29.50
CA ILE A 22 16.74 27.48 -28.94
C ILE A 22 17.29 27.61 -27.51
N GLY A 23 18.27 28.49 -27.28
CA GLY A 23 18.78 28.78 -25.95
C GLY A 23 17.68 29.26 -24.97
N ASP A 24 16.77 30.12 -25.43
CA ASP A 24 15.60 30.57 -24.64
C ASP A 24 14.66 29.42 -24.28
N TYR A 25 14.41 28.51 -25.23
CA TYR A 25 13.59 27.32 -25.03
C TYR A 25 14.24 26.34 -24.03
N LEU A 26 15.52 26.02 -24.21
CA LEU A 26 16.27 25.12 -23.35
C LEU A 26 16.40 25.66 -21.92
N THR A 27 16.53 26.97 -21.76
CA THR A 27 16.51 27.62 -20.45
C THR A 27 15.18 27.39 -19.71
N ARG A 28 14.04 27.41 -20.42
CA ARG A 28 12.72 27.10 -19.83
C ARG A 28 12.59 25.63 -19.43
N LEU A 29 13.26 24.74 -20.16
CA LEU A 29 13.34 23.31 -19.83
C LEU A 29 14.40 22.98 -18.75
N GLN A 30 15.07 23.99 -18.18
CA GLN A 30 16.15 23.82 -17.20
C GLN A 30 17.36 23.04 -17.75
N ARG A 31 17.56 23.02 -19.08
CA ARG A 31 18.70 22.37 -19.76
C ARG A 31 19.81 23.40 -19.96
N TYR A 32 20.42 23.84 -18.85
CA TYR A 32 21.28 25.03 -18.82
C TYR A 32 22.62 24.89 -19.56
N GLU A 33 23.18 23.68 -19.64
CA GLU A 33 24.42 23.43 -20.40
C GLU A 33 24.18 23.57 -21.91
N GLU A 34 23.12 22.94 -22.42
CA GLU A 34 22.74 23.04 -23.83
C GLU A 34 22.28 24.47 -24.19
N ALA A 35 21.55 25.13 -23.28
CA ALA A 35 21.20 26.54 -23.49
C ALA A 35 22.44 27.46 -23.57
N ARG A 36 23.53 27.10 -22.89
CA ARG A 36 24.79 27.85 -22.93
C ARG A 36 25.46 27.72 -24.29
N GLU A 37 25.51 26.51 -24.84
CA GLU A 37 26.07 26.23 -26.18
C GLU A 37 25.34 27.04 -27.25
N GLU A 38 24.00 27.01 -27.22
CA GLU A 38 23.15 27.75 -28.17
C GLU A 38 23.30 29.28 -28.05
N TYR A 39 23.46 29.81 -26.83
CA TYR A 39 23.76 31.23 -26.68
C TYR A 39 25.19 31.59 -27.11
N GLN A 40 26.16 30.69 -27.01
CA GLN A 40 27.51 30.92 -27.55
C GLN A 40 27.46 30.98 -29.08
N GLU A 41 26.78 30.03 -29.71
CA GLU A 41 26.54 30.00 -31.16
C GLU A 41 25.79 31.27 -31.63
N ALA A 42 24.77 31.69 -30.88
CA ALA A 42 24.07 32.95 -31.16
C ALA A 42 24.99 34.17 -31.07
N SER A 43 25.88 34.22 -30.07
CA SER A 43 26.85 35.31 -29.91
C SER A 43 27.82 35.36 -31.09
N GLU A 44 28.33 34.21 -31.53
CA GLU A 44 29.24 34.10 -32.68
C GLU A 44 28.58 34.52 -33.99
N GLY A 45 27.31 34.14 -34.20
CA GLY A 45 26.53 34.54 -35.37
C GLY A 45 26.31 36.05 -35.48
N TYR A 46 26.22 36.75 -34.34
CA TYR A 46 26.09 38.22 -34.31
C TYR A 46 27.42 38.97 -34.34
N GLU A 47 28.49 38.41 -33.78
CA GLU A 47 29.82 39.06 -33.71
C GLU A 47 30.42 39.33 -35.09
N ASN A 48 30.18 38.41 -36.04
CA ASN A 48 30.80 38.41 -37.35
C ASN A 48 30.07 39.27 -38.40
N ILE A 49 29.06 40.06 -38.01
CA ILE A 49 28.31 40.91 -38.94
C ILE A 49 29.08 42.21 -39.25
N SER A 50 29.25 42.50 -40.54
CA SER A 50 29.99 43.68 -41.01
C SER A 50 29.28 45.00 -40.65
N PRO A 51 30.02 46.07 -40.25
CA PRO A 51 29.44 47.40 -40.03
C PRO A 51 28.74 48.01 -41.25
N ALA A 52 29.01 47.50 -42.45
CA ALA A 52 28.34 47.94 -43.68
C ALA A 52 27.01 47.21 -43.93
N SER A 53 26.67 46.19 -43.14
CA SER A 53 25.43 45.41 -43.24
C SER A 53 24.24 46.19 -42.66
N PRO A 54 23.05 46.16 -43.29
CA PRO A 54 21.84 46.77 -42.74
C PRO A 54 21.40 46.13 -41.41
N ASP A 55 21.83 44.90 -41.12
CA ASP A 55 21.47 44.16 -39.90
C ASP A 55 22.44 44.42 -38.73
N PHE A 56 23.51 45.20 -38.95
CA PHE A 56 24.60 45.39 -37.98
C PHE A 56 24.14 45.90 -36.61
N GLU A 57 23.33 46.96 -36.57
CA GLU A 57 22.83 47.51 -35.31
C GLU A 57 21.96 46.50 -34.55
N THR A 58 21.13 45.75 -35.27
CA THR A 58 20.28 44.70 -34.71
C THR A 58 21.12 43.54 -34.17
N ALA A 59 22.16 43.11 -34.91
CA ALA A 59 23.08 42.07 -34.49
C ALA A 59 23.81 42.47 -33.20
N GLN A 60 24.35 43.68 -33.13
CA GLN A 60 25.02 44.20 -31.93
C GLN A 60 24.10 44.29 -30.72
N ASN A 61 22.83 44.68 -30.91
CA ASN A 61 21.85 44.69 -29.83
C ASN A 61 21.50 43.27 -29.35
N ASN A 62 21.26 42.34 -30.28
CA ASN A 62 20.95 40.95 -29.95
C ASN A 62 22.14 40.26 -29.25
N GLN A 63 23.37 40.54 -29.69
CA GLN A 63 24.58 40.04 -29.05
C GLN A 63 24.65 40.46 -27.57
N LYS A 64 24.37 41.74 -27.26
CA LYS A 64 24.31 42.21 -25.86
C LYS A 64 23.26 41.47 -25.03
N VAL A 65 22.09 41.19 -25.62
CA VAL A 65 21.03 40.43 -24.96
C VAL A 65 21.48 39.00 -24.67
N VAL A 66 22.08 38.33 -25.65
CA VAL A 66 22.58 36.95 -25.53
C VAL A 66 23.71 36.85 -24.49
N LEU A 67 24.67 37.77 -24.51
CA LEU A 67 25.73 37.85 -23.49
C LEU A 67 25.16 38.07 -22.08
N GLY A 68 24.12 38.91 -21.96
CA GLY A 68 23.41 39.10 -20.70
C GLY A 68 22.70 37.83 -20.21
N LYS A 69 22.22 36.98 -21.12
CA LYS A 69 21.62 35.67 -20.78
C LYS A 69 22.69 34.66 -20.37
N LEU A 70 23.81 34.59 -21.10
CA LEU A 70 24.99 33.76 -20.78
C LEU A 70 25.51 34.01 -19.37
N ASN A 71 25.66 35.29 -18.99
CA ASN A 71 26.16 35.65 -17.67
C ASN A 71 25.21 35.26 -16.52
N ARG A 72 23.90 35.15 -16.78
CA ARG A 72 22.88 34.80 -15.77
C ARG A 72 22.58 33.30 -15.70
N LEU A 73 23.01 32.52 -16.69
CA LEU A 73 22.77 31.07 -16.73
C LEU A 73 23.31 30.33 -15.50
N PRO A 74 24.54 30.59 -15.00
CA PRO A 74 25.09 29.89 -13.84
C PRO A 74 24.24 30.11 -12.57
N GLU A 75 23.76 31.33 -12.33
CA GLU A 75 22.89 31.64 -11.20
C GLU A 75 21.55 30.91 -11.29
N ARG A 76 20.96 30.84 -12.50
CA ARG A 76 19.72 30.10 -12.76
C ARG A 76 19.90 28.59 -12.55
N GLN A 77 21.03 28.03 -12.99
CA GLN A 77 21.36 26.62 -12.79
C GLN A 77 21.50 26.30 -11.30
N LYS A 78 22.24 27.14 -10.56
CA LYS A 78 22.41 26.98 -9.11
C LYS A 78 21.08 27.06 -8.37
N SER A 79 20.25 28.06 -8.66
CA SER A 79 18.92 28.20 -8.06
C SER A 79 18.00 27.00 -8.36
N SER A 80 18.07 26.44 -9.58
CA SER A 80 17.31 25.24 -9.94
C SER A 80 17.82 23.97 -9.23
N GLN A 81 19.12 23.85 -9.00
CA GLN A 81 19.70 22.74 -8.24
C GLN A 81 19.35 22.84 -6.76
N ASP A 82 19.49 24.03 -6.17
CA ASP A 82 19.13 24.31 -4.78
C ASP A 82 17.65 23.99 -4.52
N TYR A 83 16.75 24.41 -5.42
CA TYR A 83 15.32 24.07 -5.34
C TYR A 83 15.05 22.56 -5.44
N ARG A 84 15.79 21.83 -6.28
CA ARG A 84 15.67 20.36 -6.37
C ARG A 84 16.14 19.67 -5.10
N LEU A 85 17.25 20.12 -4.51
CA LEU A 85 17.76 19.62 -3.24
C LEU A 85 16.78 19.91 -2.09
N GLU A 86 16.27 21.14 -1.97
CA GLU A 86 15.25 21.48 -0.98
C GLU A 86 14.01 20.59 -1.10
N LYS A 87 13.55 20.33 -2.34
CA LYS A 87 12.40 19.45 -2.58
C LYS A 87 12.72 17.98 -2.27
N LEU A 88 13.92 17.49 -2.58
CA LEU A 88 14.36 16.15 -2.17
C LEU A 88 14.41 16.01 -0.65
N PHE A 89 15.02 16.97 0.05
CA PHE A 89 15.07 16.97 1.50
C PHE A 89 13.69 17.11 2.14
N ALA A 90 12.75 17.85 1.52
CA ALA A 90 11.37 17.90 1.98
C ALA A 90 10.67 16.54 1.86
N VAL A 91 10.87 15.82 0.74
CA VAL A 91 10.34 14.47 0.53
C VAL A 91 10.97 13.47 1.50
N GLU A 92 12.29 13.50 1.69
CA GLU A 92 12.97 12.65 2.68
C GLU A 92 12.50 12.96 4.10
N LYS A 93 12.27 14.23 4.44
CA LYS A 93 11.79 14.64 5.77
C LYS A 93 10.32 14.31 6.01
N GLU A 94 9.48 14.30 4.96
CA GLU A 94 8.10 13.80 5.02
C GLU A 94 8.06 12.27 5.14
N GLN A 95 8.91 11.55 4.41
CA GLN A 95 9.06 10.09 4.53
C GLN A 95 9.66 9.69 5.89
N SER A 96 10.63 10.43 6.40
CA SER A 96 11.21 10.19 7.73
C SER A 96 10.22 10.53 8.85
N ARG A 97 9.37 11.54 8.66
CA ARG A 97 8.26 11.85 9.58
C ARG A 97 7.16 10.78 9.57
N SER A 98 6.86 10.17 8.42
CA SER A 98 5.86 9.10 8.35
C SER A 98 6.35 7.78 8.96
N VAL A 99 7.67 7.53 8.92
CA VAL A 99 8.31 6.40 9.64
C VAL A 99 8.39 6.67 11.14
N SER A 100 8.63 7.92 11.56
CA SER A 100 8.80 8.32 12.97
C SER A 100 7.49 8.51 13.77
N LEU A 101 6.32 8.46 13.13
CA LEU A 101 5.02 8.70 13.78
C LEU A 101 4.06 7.50 13.76
N LYS A 102 4.46 6.33 13.24
CA LYS A 102 3.66 5.12 13.43
C LYS A 102 3.72 4.71 14.90
N SER A 103 2.68 5.02 15.65
CA SER A 103 2.46 4.43 16.96
C SER A 103 2.31 2.93 16.79
N ARG A 104 3.10 2.16 17.54
CA ARG A 104 2.97 0.71 17.59
C ARG A 104 1.56 0.32 18.00
N VAL A 105 0.96 -0.63 17.29
CA VAL A 105 -0.39 -1.12 17.52
C VAL A 105 -0.40 -2.06 18.72
N ASN A 106 -1.25 -1.80 19.71
CA ASN A 106 -1.33 -2.62 20.93
C ASN A 106 -2.50 -3.60 20.87
N LEU A 107 -2.20 -4.86 20.57
CA LEU A 107 -3.18 -5.93 20.42
C LEU A 107 -3.78 -6.41 21.75
N SER A 108 -3.11 -6.17 22.88
CA SER A 108 -3.71 -6.39 24.21
C SER A 108 -4.81 -5.37 24.51
N GLN A 109 -4.65 -4.13 24.06
CA GLN A 109 -5.67 -3.07 24.25
C GLN A 109 -6.92 -3.30 23.38
N TRP A 110 -6.77 -3.97 22.25
CA TRP A 110 -7.89 -4.39 21.42
C TRP A 110 -8.89 -5.26 22.21
N LEU A 111 -8.43 -6.15 23.08
CA LEU A 111 -9.29 -6.96 23.97
C LEU A 111 -10.08 -6.12 24.98
N GLN A 112 -9.69 -4.85 25.19
CA GLN A 112 -10.39 -3.86 26.01
C GLN A 112 -11.22 -2.89 25.15
N ASN A 113 -11.39 -3.20 23.86
CA ASN A 113 -12.12 -2.40 22.87
C ASN A 113 -11.53 -0.99 22.66
N VAL A 114 -10.20 -0.87 22.77
CA VAL A 114 -9.44 0.35 22.46
C VAL A 114 -8.65 0.10 21.18
N PHE A 115 -8.72 1.05 20.24
CA PHE A 115 -8.15 0.92 18.89
C PHE A 115 -7.48 2.20 18.44
N GLU A 116 -6.46 2.06 17.58
CA GLU A 116 -5.83 3.15 16.86
C GLU A 116 -6.68 3.54 15.64
N GLU A 117 -6.66 4.83 15.28
CA GLU A 117 -7.58 5.46 14.32
C GLU A 117 -7.57 4.82 12.92
N SER A 118 -6.44 4.24 12.50
CA SER A 118 -6.31 3.60 11.18
C SER A 118 -6.93 2.21 11.07
N TRP A 119 -7.38 1.61 12.19
CA TRP A 119 -7.93 0.25 12.21
C TRP A 119 -9.46 0.28 12.25
N GLN A 120 -10.07 -0.28 11.22
CA GLN A 120 -11.51 -0.25 10.99
C GLN A 120 -12.12 -1.63 11.12
N THR A 121 -13.45 -1.71 11.20
CA THR A 121 -14.13 -3.00 11.12
C THR A 121 -14.17 -3.49 9.67
N ILE A 122 -14.32 -4.80 9.46
CA ILE A 122 -14.37 -5.38 8.12
C ILE A 122 -15.55 -4.80 7.32
N GLU A 123 -16.67 -4.56 8.00
CA GLU A 123 -17.91 -4.06 7.42
C GLU A 123 -17.81 -2.60 6.95
N GLN A 124 -16.90 -1.81 7.53
CA GLN A 124 -16.65 -0.43 7.11
C GLN A 124 -15.79 -0.37 5.84
N LEU A 125 -14.84 -1.29 5.72
CA LEU A 125 -13.86 -1.26 4.63
C LEU A 125 -14.35 -2.00 3.37
N PHE A 126 -15.10 -3.09 3.54
CA PHE A 126 -15.62 -3.88 2.44
C PHE A 126 -17.12 -3.65 2.27
N ALA A 127 -17.54 -3.28 1.05
CA ALA A 127 -18.95 -3.21 0.71
C ALA A 127 -19.61 -4.61 0.83
N PRO A 128 -20.91 -4.70 1.18
CA PRO A 128 -21.64 -5.95 1.09
C PRO A 128 -21.52 -6.55 -0.32
N GLY A 129 -21.05 -7.79 -0.42
CA GLY A 129 -20.90 -8.50 -1.70
C GLY A 129 -19.50 -8.49 -2.35
N GLU A 130 -18.48 -7.89 -1.73
CA GLU A 130 -17.08 -8.00 -2.19
C GLU A 130 -16.65 -9.47 -2.33
N PRO A 131 -15.92 -9.88 -3.40
CA PRO A 131 -15.64 -11.29 -3.71
C PRO A 131 -14.99 -12.10 -2.59
N CYS A 132 -14.14 -11.46 -1.78
CA CYS A 132 -13.47 -12.08 -0.63
C CYS A 132 -14.44 -12.41 0.53
N PHE A 133 -15.61 -11.78 0.58
CA PHE A 133 -16.65 -11.99 1.60
C PHE A 133 -18.02 -12.38 1.02
N ALA A 134 -18.14 -12.47 -0.31
CA ALA A 134 -19.38 -12.74 -1.03
C ALA A 134 -20.06 -14.02 -0.53
N TYR A 135 -19.29 -15.03 -0.13
CA TYR A 135 -19.84 -16.27 0.41
C TYR A 135 -20.51 -16.07 1.79
N ALA A 136 -19.90 -15.29 2.69
CA ALA A 136 -20.48 -15.02 4.02
C ALA A 136 -21.72 -14.12 3.92
N TYR A 137 -21.74 -13.15 3.00
CA TYR A 137 -22.90 -12.29 2.75
C TYR A 137 -24.05 -13.03 2.06
N ALA A 138 -23.75 -13.82 1.02
CA ALA A 138 -24.77 -14.58 0.28
C ALA A 138 -25.53 -15.59 1.15
N LEU A 139 -24.88 -16.17 2.18
CA LEU A 139 -25.53 -17.05 3.15
C LEU A 139 -26.50 -16.28 4.07
N ARG A 140 -26.15 -15.06 4.47
CA ARG A 140 -27.01 -14.19 5.28
C ARG A 140 -28.26 -13.76 4.52
N GLU A 141 -28.15 -13.53 3.21
CA GLU A 141 -29.28 -13.19 2.34
C GLU A 141 -30.16 -14.40 1.98
N ARG A 142 -29.61 -15.63 1.98
CA ARG A 142 -30.35 -16.83 1.57
C ARG A 142 -31.47 -17.25 2.52
N GLY A 143 -31.54 -16.68 3.72
CA GLY A 143 -32.63 -16.91 4.67
C GLY A 143 -32.67 -18.34 5.23
N ALA A 144 -33.29 -18.49 6.40
CA ALA A 144 -33.36 -19.71 7.19
C ALA A 144 -34.18 -20.87 6.56
N ASP A 145 -34.47 -20.83 5.26
CA ASP A 145 -35.58 -21.57 4.63
C ASP A 145 -35.23 -22.98 4.09
N PHE A 146 -33.99 -23.45 4.29
CA PHE A 146 -33.58 -24.81 3.91
C PHE A 146 -32.67 -25.47 4.95
N MET A 147 -33.06 -25.45 6.22
CA MET A 147 -32.27 -26.09 7.27
C MET A 147 -33.03 -27.20 7.99
N ASP A 148 -32.43 -28.38 7.96
CA ASP A 148 -32.84 -29.51 8.79
C ASP A 148 -32.39 -29.25 10.24
N SER A 149 -33.36 -28.95 11.12
CA SER A 149 -33.14 -28.77 12.56
C SER A 149 -32.41 -29.96 13.20
N LYS A 150 -32.55 -31.16 12.63
CA LYS A 150 -31.83 -32.35 13.09
C LYS A 150 -30.34 -32.23 12.78
N THR A 151 -29.97 -31.85 11.56
CA THR A 151 -28.57 -31.59 11.18
C THR A 151 -27.90 -30.55 12.10
N VAL A 152 -28.57 -29.45 12.45
CA VAL A 152 -28.02 -28.47 13.42
C VAL A 152 -27.74 -29.14 14.77
N SER A 153 -28.71 -29.92 15.25
CA SER A 153 -28.61 -30.61 16.55
C SER A 153 -27.47 -31.63 16.55
N ASP A 154 -27.33 -32.44 15.50
CA ASP A 154 -26.27 -33.45 15.37
C ASP A 154 -24.87 -32.81 15.34
N LEU A 155 -24.72 -31.65 14.69
CA LEU A 155 -23.45 -30.91 14.66
C LEU A 155 -23.12 -30.30 16.03
N ILE A 156 -24.13 -29.75 16.72
CA ILE A 156 -23.95 -29.26 18.10
C ILE A 156 -23.56 -30.41 19.02
N GLU A 157 -24.23 -31.55 18.94
CA GLU A 157 -23.89 -32.75 19.72
C GLU A 157 -22.46 -33.20 19.42
N THR A 158 -22.04 -33.17 18.16
CA THR A 158 -20.65 -33.49 17.75
C THR A 158 -19.64 -32.58 18.44
N ILE A 159 -19.92 -31.28 18.56
CA ILE A 159 -19.05 -30.31 19.26
C ILE A 159 -18.87 -30.68 20.74
N TYR A 160 -19.94 -31.09 21.41
CA TYR A 160 -19.91 -31.41 22.85
C TYR A 160 -19.35 -32.79 23.17
N THR A 161 -19.60 -33.78 22.31
CA THR A 161 -19.36 -35.19 22.65
C THR A 161 -18.10 -35.78 22.01
N SER A 162 -17.66 -35.24 20.86
CA SER A 162 -16.53 -35.80 20.14
C SER A 162 -15.20 -35.43 20.78
N GLN A 163 -14.31 -36.42 20.95
CA GLN A 163 -12.93 -36.18 21.38
C GLN A 163 -12.02 -35.82 20.20
N GLU A 164 -12.42 -36.12 18.95
CA GLU A 164 -11.63 -35.85 17.76
C GLU A 164 -11.74 -34.37 17.35
N GLU A 165 -10.64 -33.61 17.48
CA GLU A 165 -10.57 -32.19 17.10
C GLU A 165 -11.01 -31.95 15.66
N HIS A 166 -10.61 -32.84 14.73
CA HIS A 166 -11.02 -32.73 13.34
C HIS A 166 -12.55 -32.78 13.16
N ARG A 167 -13.27 -33.61 13.91
CA ARG A 167 -14.74 -33.68 13.86
C ARG A 167 -15.37 -32.44 14.47
N ARG A 168 -14.88 -31.99 15.63
CA ARG A 168 -15.35 -30.75 16.27
C ARG A 168 -15.14 -29.53 15.36
N ARG A 169 -13.98 -29.45 14.70
CA ARG A 169 -13.66 -28.43 13.70
C ARG A 169 -14.60 -28.44 12.52
N GLN A 170 -14.82 -29.61 11.90
CA GLN A 170 -15.77 -29.74 10.79
C GLN A 170 -17.19 -29.36 11.21
N ALA A 171 -17.62 -29.75 12.41
CA ALA A 171 -18.92 -29.38 12.93
C ALA A 171 -19.06 -27.87 13.10
N ALA A 172 -18.06 -27.22 13.71
CA ALA A 172 -18.01 -25.78 13.87
C ALA A 172 -18.07 -25.04 12.53
N LEU A 173 -17.24 -25.45 11.55
CA LEU A 173 -17.21 -24.87 10.21
C LEU A 173 -18.59 -24.98 9.53
N ARG A 174 -19.20 -26.17 9.55
CA ARG A 174 -20.52 -26.40 8.94
C ARG A 174 -21.60 -25.55 9.60
N LEU A 175 -21.59 -25.40 10.93
CA LEU A 175 -22.54 -24.50 11.62
C LEU A 175 -22.37 -23.05 11.15
N GLY A 176 -21.14 -22.57 10.95
CA GLY A 176 -20.88 -21.25 10.36
C GLY A 176 -21.37 -21.10 8.92
N GLU A 177 -21.19 -22.13 8.09
CA GLU A 177 -21.67 -22.17 6.70
C GLU A 177 -23.20 -22.25 6.57
N MET A 178 -23.87 -22.79 7.59
CA MET A 178 -25.34 -22.84 7.63
C MET A 178 -25.98 -21.46 7.82
N GLY A 179 -25.23 -20.46 8.32
CA GLY A 179 -25.72 -19.08 8.43
C GLY A 179 -26.76 -18.84 9.53
N THR A 180 -27.05 -19.84 10.38
CA THR A 180 -28.01 -19.71 11.50
C THR A 180 -27.32 -19.24 12.78
N ALA A 181 -27.65 -18.03 13.21
CA ALA A 181 -27.15 -17.43 14.45
C ALA A 181 -28.06 -17.75 15.64
N SER A 182 -28.56 -18.99 15.75
CA SER A 182 -29.37 -19.41 16.89
C SER A 182 -28.55 -19.36 18.19
N SER A 183 -29.22 -19.16 19.31
CA SER A 183 -28.55 -19.05 20.62
C SER A 183 -27.75 -20.32 20.95
N GLU A 184 -28.25 -21.49 20.55
CA GLU A 184 -27.64 -22.81 20.74
C GLU A 184 -26.37 -22.97 19.91
N VAL A 185 -26.39 -22.53 18.65
CA VAL A 185 -25.21 -22.57 17.76
C VAL A 185 -24.12 -21.64 18.30
N LEU A 186 -24.48 -20.40 18.66
CA LEU A 186 -23.52 -19.44 19.21
C LEU A 186 -22.94 -19.94 20.54
N ALA A 187 -23.76 -20.56 21.40
CA ALA A 187 -23.32 -21.16 22.66
C ALA A 187 -22.36 -22.34 22.42
N ALA A 188 -22.66 -23.24 21.47
CA ALA A 188 -21.81 -24.38 21.15
C ALA A 188 -20.44 -23.95 20.61
N LEU A 189 -20.40 -22.98 19.69
CA LEU A 189 -19.15 -22.42 19.15
C LEU A 189 -18.34 -21.71 20.25
N THR A 190 -19.00 -20.94 21.11
CA THR A 190 -18.38 -20.26 22.26
C THR A 190 -17.81 -21.26 23.26
N HIS A 191 -18.56 -22.33 23.56
CA HIS A 191 -18.09 -23.41 24.42
C HIS A 191 -16.85 -24.07 23.83
N LEU A 192 -16.86 -24.40 22.53
CA LEU A 192 -15.73 -25.04 21.86
C LEU A 192 -14.44 -24.23 22.03
N LEU A 193 -14.49 -22.90 21.87
CA LEU A 193 -13.36 -21.99 22.05
C LEU A 193 -12.74 -22.05 23.45
N GLY A 194 -13.55 -22.32 24.47
CA GLY A 194 -13.13 -22.40 25.87
C GLY A 194 -12.60 -23.77 26.30
N VAL A 195 -12.96 -24.84 25.59
CA VAL A 195 -12.59 -26.21 25.98
C VAL A 195 -11.49 -26.86 25.15
N THR A 196 -11.30 -26.44 23.88
CA THR A 196 -10.23 -26.98 23.04
C THR A 196 -8.96 -26.13 23.12
N GLN A 197 -7.81 -26.80 23.02
CA GLN A 197 -6.49 -26.18 22.85
C GLN A 197 -5.98 -26.30 21.41
N ASP A 198 -6.72 -26.98 20.52
CA ASP A 198 -6.34 -27.14 19.11
C ASP A 198 -6.58 -25.82 18.35
N GLU A 199 -5.50 -25.16 17.94
CA GLU A 199 -5.55 -23.83 17.33
C GLU A 199 -6.41 -23.77 16.07
N GLU A 200 -6.39 -24.83 15.25
CA GLU A 200 -7.14 -24.85 13.99
C GLU A 200 -8.65 -24.97 14.25
N THR A 201 -9.04 -25.77 15.25
CA THR A 201 -10.41 -25.88 15.74
C THR A 201 -10.89 -24.57 16.36
N ARG A 202 -10.03 -23.91 17.15
CA ARG A 202 -10.34 -22.61 17.74
C ARG A 202 -10.56 -21.53 16.69
N TRP A 203 -9.66 -21.40 15.71
CA TRP A 203 -9.86 -20.44 14.61
C TRP A 203 -11.10 -20.74 13.78
N SER A 204 -11.41 -22.02 13.53
CA SER A 204 -12.64 -22.40 12.81
C SER A 204 -13.91 -22.00 13.56
N ALA A 205 -13.93 -22.15 14.89
CA ALA A 205 -15.04 -21.71 15.73
C ALA A 205 -15.16 -20.17 15.77
N ALA A 206 -14.04 -19.46 15.93
CA ALA A 206 -13.98 -18.00 15.90
C ALA A 206 -14.47 -17.42 14.56
N GLU A 207 -14.04 -17.99 13.44
CA GLU A 207 -14.49 -17.59 12.10
C GLU A 207 -15.97 -17.82 11.89
N SER A 208 -16.48 -18.95 12.37
CA SER A 208 -17.91 -19.26 12.31
C SER A 208 -18.70 -18.27 13.15
N LEU A 209 -18.23 -17.92 14.35
CA LEU A 209 -18.83 -16.86 15.16
C LEU A 209 -18.83 -15.51 14.44
N TRP A 210 -17.73 -15.12 13.80
CA TRP A 210 -17.70 -13.86 13.07
C TRP A 210 -18.64 -13.83 11.86
N ARG A 211 -18.90 -14.97 11.21
CA ARG A 211 -19.87 -15.08 10.12
C ARG A 211 -21.31 -14.93 10.62
N LEU A 212 -21.62 -15.58 11.75
CA LEU A 212 -22.98 -15.64 12.31
C LEU A 212 -23.32 -14.40 13.14
N ALA A 213 -22.36 -13.90 13.93
CA ALA A 213 -22.50 -12.79 14.85
C ALA A 213 -21.20 -11.94 14.85
N PRO A 214 -21.00 -11.05 13.87
CA PRO A 214 -19.77 -10.25 13.70
C PRO A 214 -19.35 -9.41 14.92
N HIS A 215 -20.30 -9.07 15.79
CA HIS A 215 -20.06 -8.31 17.02
C HIS A 215 -19.92 -9.19 18.27
N ASN A 216 -19.92 -10.52 18.11
CA ASN A 216 -19.72 -11.44 19.23
C ASN A 216 -18.22 -11.51 19.58
N LEU A 217 -17.87 -10.95 20.74
CA LEU A 217 -16.50 -10.90 21.25
C LEU A 217 -15.93 -12.27 21.63
N ALA A 218 -16.77 -13.30 21.79
CA ALA A 218 -16.31 -14.65 22.08
C ALA A 218 -15.42 -15.21 20.97
N GLY A 219 -15.67 -14.85 19.71
CA GLY A 219 -14.84 -15.23 18.56
C GLY A 219 -13.49 -14.51 18.50
N GLY A 220 -13.12 -13.76 19.54
CA GLY A 220 -12.00 -12.85 19.50
C GLY A 220 -12.33 -11.62 18.66
N LEU A 221 -11.33 -10.77 18.50
CA LEU A 221 -11.49 -9.46 17.89
C LEU A 221 -10.70 -9.38 16.60
N ARG A 222 -11.27 -8.73 15.58
CA ARG A 222 -10.60 -8.50 14.30
C ARG A 222 -10.78 -7.07 13.82
N ARG A 223 -9.73 -6.56 13.17
CA ARG A 223 -9.72 -5.26 12.51
C ARG A 223 -8.97 -5.36 11.19
N VAL A 224 -9.27 -4.42 10.31
CA VAL A 224 -8.64 -4.28 9.01
C VAL A 224 -8.04 -2.90 8.84
N LYS A 225 -6.98 -2.84 8.06
CA LYS A 225 -6.33 -1.61 7.65
C LYS A 225 -6.09 -1.68 6.15
N ASP A 226 -6.64 -0.72 5.42
CA ASP A 226 -6.18 -0.44 4.07
C ASP A 226 -4.73 0.03 4.19
N LEU A 227 -3.82 -0.75 3.59
CA LEU A 227 -2.41 -0.42 3.65
C LEU A 227 -2.08 0.81 2.79
N GLY A 228 -3.03 1.32 2.00
CA GLY A 228 -2.82 2.43 1.06
C GLY A 228 -1.81 2.07 -0.03
N MET A 229 -1.53 0.78 -0.15
CA MET A 229 -0.44 0.23 -0.93
C MET A 229 -0.95 0.01 -2.35
N LEU A 230 -0.68 0.97 -3.24
CA LEU A 230 -0.90 0.79 -4.67
C LEU A 230 0.25 -0.04 -5.24
N ILE A 231 0.11 -1.36 -5.17
CA ILE A 231 1.09 -2.28 -5.72
C ILE A 231 0.67 -2.63 -7.14
N GLY A 232 1.25 -1.97 -8.15
CA GLY A 232 0.96 -2.28 -9.55
C GLY A 232 -0.55 -2.31 -9.87
N GLU A 233 -1.31 -1.33 -9.35
CA GLU A 233 -2.78 -1.21 -9.44
C GLU A 233 -3.63 -2.15 -8.56
N HIS A 234 -3.01 -2.96 -7.69
CA HIS A 234 -3.72 -3.90 -6.80
C HIS A 234 -3.68 -3.41 -5.34
N PRO A 235 -4.71 -2.70 -4.86
CA PRO A 235 -4.80 -2.37 -3.45
C PRO A 235 -5.02 -3.65 -2.64
N VAL A 236 -4.32 -3.72 -1.50
CA VAL A 236 -4.41 -4.84 -0.57
C VAL A 236 -4.69 -4.34 0.83
N THR A 237 -5.38 -5.16 1.62
CA THR A 237 -5.75 -4.86 3.01
C THR A 237 -5.18 -5.91 3.94
N LEU A 238 -4.63 -5.47 5.07
CA LEU A 238 -4.22 -6.34 6.16
C LEU A 238 -5.38 -6.48 7.16
N MET A 239 -5.75 -7.72 7.45
CA MET A 239 -6.63 -8.10 8.57
C MET A 239 -5.78 -8.69 9.67
N VAL A 240 -6.01 -8.22 10.90
CA VAL A 240 -5.42 -8.78 12.11
C VAL A 240 -6.55 -9.20 13.02
N ALA A 241 -6.47 -10.43 13.52
CA ALA A 241 -7.38 -10.94 14.53
C ALA A 241 -6.62 -11.52 15.71
N VAL A 242 -7.20 -11.33 16.89
CA VAL A 242 -6.68 -11.82 18.17
C VAL A 242 -7.72 -12.65 18.90
N LEU A 243 -7.27 -13.77 19.45
CA LEU A 243 -8.11 -14.71 20.19
C LEU A 243 -7.41 -15.10 21.51
N PRO A 244 -7.95 -14.69 22.68
CA PRO A 244 -7.38 -15.02 23.98
C PRO A 244 -7.33 -16.53 24.20
N LYS A 245 -6.26 -17.04 24.82
CA LYS A 245 -6.12 -18.45 25.20
C LYS A 245 -6.25 -18.63 26.71
N THR A 246 -6.52 -19.86 27.15
CA THR A 246 -6.66 -20.19 28.57
C THR A 246 -5.34 -20.12 29.34
N ASP A 247 -4.21 -20.22 28.64
CA ASP A 247 -2.85 -20.09 29.16
C ASP A 247 -2.36 -18.63 29.19
N GLN A 248 -3.25 -17.65 29.02
CA GLN A 248 -2.97 -16.21 28.93
C GLN A 248 -2.22 -15.76 27.67
N MET A 249 -1.86 -16.69 26.78
CA MET A 249 -1.31 -16.36 25.47
C MET A 249 -2.40 -15.75 24.58
N ILE A 250 -1.98 -15.01 23.56
CA ILE A 250 -2.87 -14.45 22.55
C ILE A 250 -2.57 -15.14 21.23
N ALA A 251 -3.56 -15.81 20.65
CA ALA A 251 -3.45 -16.32 19.28
C ALA A 251 -3.69 -15.17 18.30
N VAL A 252 -2.84 -15.07 17.29
CA VAL A 252 -2.88 -14.04 16.24
C VAL A 252 -3.13 -14.70 14.89
N LEU A 253 -4.07 -14.14 14.12
CA LEU A 253 -4.31 -14.47 12.72
C LEU A 253 -4.08 -13.22 11.88
N LEU A 254 -3.20 -13.33 10.90
CA LEU A 254 -2.95 -12.31 9.90
C LEU A 254 -3.50 -12.80 8.56
N ARG A 255 -4.20 -11.92 7.84
CA ARG A 255 -4.58 -12.17 6.44
C ARG A 255 -4.41 -10.94 5.58
N VAL A 256 -3.97 -11.16 4.35
CA VAL A 256 -3.96 -10.11 3.33
C VAL A 256 -5.03 -10.44 2.30
N TYR A 257 -5.90 -9.47 2.01
CA TYR A 257 -6.98 -9.59 1.04
C TYR A 257 -6.78 -8.62 -0.13
N PRO A 258 -7.19 -9.00 -1.35
CA PRO A 258 -7.33 -8.05 -2.45
C PRO A 258 -8.51 -7.10 -2.16
N MET A 259 -8.45 -5.89 -2.72
CA MET A 259 -9.47 -4.85 -2.58
C MET A 259 -10.05 -4.45 -3.95
N ARG A 260 -11.13 -3.63 -3.94
CA ARG A 260 -11.79 -3.07 -5.13
C ARG A 260 -12.31 -4.12 -6.11
N ASN A 261 -13.04 -5.12 -5.62
CA ASN A 261 -13.59 -6.23 -6.41
C ASN A 261 -12.55 -7.11 -7.12
N GLN A 262 -11.26 -7.03 -6.75
CA GLN A 262 -10.27 -7.98 -7.23
C GLN A 262 -10.49 -9.34 -6.55
N LYS A 263 -10.43 -10.42 -7.34
CA LYS A 263 -10.70 -11.78 -6.84
C LYS A 263 -9.45 -12.43 -6.21
N TYR A 264 -8.27 -12.09 -6.71
CA TYR A 264 -7.01 -12.71 -6.34
C TYR A 264 -5.98 -11.65 -5.99
N LEU A 265 -5.05 -12.02 -5.12
CA LEU A 265 -3.87 -11.22 -4.80
C LEU A 265 -2.91 -11.22 -6.00
N PRO A 266 -2.05 -10.20 -6.12
CA PRO A 266 -0.89 -10.25 -7.00
C PRO A 266 -0.04 -11.49 -6.70
N ALA A 267 0.36 -12.21 -7.73
CA ALA A 267 1.36 -13.27 -7.58
C ALA A 267 2.64 -12.71 -6.98
N HIS A 268 3.30 -13.50 -6.13
CA HIS A 268 4.51 -13.14 -5.39
C HIS A 268 4.33 -12.09 -4.28
N LEU A 269 3.09 -11.71 -3.93
CA LEU A 269 2.85 -10.87 -2.76
C LEU A 269 3.25 -11.63 -1.50
N GLN A 270 4.15 -11.06 -0.71
CA GLN A 270 4.67 -11.65 0.51
C GLN A 270 3.99 -11.06 1.75
N LEU A 271 3.70 -11.94 2.70
CA LEU A 271 3.30 -11.60 4.07
C LEU A 271 4.34 -12.21 5.01
N VAL A 272 5.01 -11.36 5.79
CA VAL A 272 6.14 -11.73 6.64
C VAL A 272 5.91 -11.22 8.06
N VAL A 273 6.14 -12.07 9.06
CA VAL A 273 6.20 -11.69 10.48
C VAL A 273 7.67 -11.62 10.88
N LEU A 274 8.04 -10.53 11.54
CA LEU A 274 9.37 -10.26 12.05
C LEU A 274 9.35 -10.26 13.57
N ASP A 275 10.40 -10.80 14.18
CA ASP A 275 10.63 -10.65 15.62
C ASP A 275 11.08 -9.22 15.99
N GLU A 276 11.28 -8.95 17.28
CA GLU A 276 11.74 -7.65 17.81
C GLU A 276 13.09 -7.20 17.22
N ALA A 277 13.95 -8.15 16.82
CA ALA A 277 15.23 -7.85 16.18
C ALA A 277 15.10 -7.58 14.67
N GLY A 278 13.88 -7.64 14.12
CA GLY A 278 13.59 -7.45 12.70
C GLY A 278 13.88 -8.67 11.83
N LYS A 279 14.13 -9.84 12.42
CA LYS A 279 14.41 -11.08 11.70
C LYS A 279 13.10 -11.79 11.33
N THR A 280 13.05 -12.38 10.13
CA THR A 280 11.93 -13.20 9.70
C THR A 280 11.68 -14.37 10.65
N PHE A 281 10.48 -14.40 11.21
CA PHE A 281 9.95 -15.47 12.04
C PHE A 281 9.00 -16.39 11.26
N LEU A 282 8.07 -15.82 10.48
CA LEU A 282 7.15 -16.55 9.60
C LEU A 282 6.99 -15.80 8.28
N GLU A 283 6.77 -16.52 7.18
CA GLU A 283 6.51 -15.92 5.88
C GLU A 283 5.61 -16.81 5.01
N THR A 284 4.92 -16.17 4.08
CA THR A 284 4.14 -16.83 3.03
C THR A 284 4.07 -15.93 1.80
N GLU A 285 3.80 -16.52 0.64
CA GLU A 285 3.78 -15.85 -0.66
C GLU A 285 2.54 -16.26 -1.45
N ALA A 286 1.90 -15.27 -2.08
CA ALA A 286 0.69 -15.47 -2.89
C ALA A 286 1.00 -16.07 -4.26
N ARG A 287 0.13 -16.98 -4.71
CA ARG A 287 0.11 -17.54 -6.06
C ARG A 287 -1.04 -16.92 -6.87
N GLU A 288 -1.06 -17.15 -8.17
CA GLU A 288 -1.98 -16.52 -9.14
C GLU A 288 -3.49 -16.64 -8.82
N LEU A 289 -3.90 -17.61 -7.99
CA LEU A 289 -5.30 -17.87 -7.65
C LEU A 289 -5.60 -17.75 -6.15
N ASP A 290 -4.64 -17.25 -5.37
CA ASP A 290 -4.86 -17.06 -3.93
C ASP A 290 -5.71 -15.79 -3.73
N ASN A 291 -6.92 -15.98 -3.20
CA ASN A 291 -7.83 -14.90 -2.83
C ASN A 291 -7.49 -14.26 -1.47
N TYR A 292 -6.60 -14.90 -0.71
CA TYR A 292 -5.90 -14.35 0.44
C TYR A 292 -4.67 -15.20 0.75
N ILE A 293 -3.72 -14.63 1.48
CA ILE A 293 -2.63 -15.37 2.16
C ILE A 293 -2.76 -15.14 3.67
N GLN A 294 -2.27 -16.08 4.48
CA GLN A 294 -2.45 -16.03 5.93
C GLN A 294 -1.25 -16.55 6.71
N LEU A 295 -1.09 -16.04 7.92
CA LEU A 295 -0.17 -16.57 8.94
C LEU A 295 -0.90 -16.64 10.29
N LYS A 296 -0.58 -17.66 11.08
CA LYS A 296 -1.12 -17.88 12.42
C LYS A 296 0.04 -18.13 13.38
N PHE A 297 0.00 -17.50 14.54
CA PHE A 297 0.95 -17.75 15.63
C PHE A 297 0.32 -17.40 16.98
N SER A 298 1.06 -17.58 18.06
CA SER A 298 0.65 -17.13 19.39
C SER A 298 1.85 -16.49 20.08
N GLY A 299 1.56 -15.55 20.99
CA GLY A 299 2.60 -14.91 21.80
C GLY A 299 2.04 -14.43 23.14
N SER A 300 2.95 -14.02 24.01
CA SER A 300 2.66 -13.51 25.34
C SER A 300 2.31 -12.01 25.27
N PRO A 301 1.42 -11.50 26.14
CA PRO A 301 1.22 -10.06 26.27
C PRO A 301 2.55 -9.32 26.50
N GLY A 302 2.78 -8.24 25.78
CA GLY A 302 4.00 -7.43 25.80
C GLY A 302 5.05 -7.82 24.75
N GLU A 303 4.95 -8.99 24.12
CA GLU A 303 5.87 -9.37 23.03
C GLU A 303 5.73 -8.44 21.83
N GLN A 304 6.85 -8.10 21.21
CA GLN A 304 6.91 -7.18 20.08
C GLN A 304 7.19 -7.94 18.79
N PHE A 305 6.49 -7.56 17.74
CA PHE A 305 6.69 -8.11 16.41
C PHE A 305 6.28 -7.08 15.36
N SER A 306 6.68 -7.31 14.12
CA SER A 306 6.26 -6.48 13.00
C SER A 306 5.71 -7.34 11.88
N VAL A 307 4.72 -6.82 11.15
CA VAL A 307 4.15 -7.47 9.96
C VAL A 307 4.55 -6.67 8.75
N ARG A 308 5.24 -7.31 7.82
CA ARG A 308 5.60 -6.74 6.52
C ARG A 308 4.77 -7.37 5.42
N VAL A 309 4.14 -6.53 4.60
CA VAL A 309 3.49 -6.91 3.34
C VAL A 309 4.30 -6.31 2.21
N GLY A 310 4.69 -7.09 1.21
CA GLY A 310 5.55 -6.61 0.12
C GLY A 310 5.35 -7.31 -1.22
N LEU A 311 5.70 -6.64 -2.30
CA LEU A 311 5.80 -7.19 -3.66
C LEU A 311 6.97 -6.53 -4.39
N GLY A 312 7.98 -7.32 -4.78
CA GLY A 312 9.22 -6.79 -5.33
C GLY A 312 9.89 -5.83 -4.32
N GLU A 313 10.23 -4.62 -4.77
CA GLU A 313 10.86 -3.60 -3.91
C GLU A 313 9.86 -2.87 -2.99
N ALA A 314 8.56 -2.91 -3.30
CA ALA A 314 7.54 -2.22 -2.52
C ALA A 314 7.20 -3.02 -1.27
N ASN A 315 7.31 -2.38 -0.09
CA ASN A 315 6.92 -3.00 1.18
C ASN A 315 6.29 -1.98 2.13
N ILE A 316 5.37 -2.46 2.95
CA ILE A 316 4.82 -1.72 4.10
C ILE A 316 5.00 -2.59 5.34
N THR A 317 5.43 -1.97 6.43
CA THR A 317 5.56 -2.61 7.74
C THR A 317 4.64 -1.93 8.76
N GLU A 318 3.96 -2.74 9.56
CA GLU A 318 3.19 -2.35 10.73
C GLU A 318 3.80 -3.00 11.96
N ASP A 319 4.00 -2.22 13.01
CA ASP A 319 4.60 -2.67 14.26
C ASP A 319 3.51 -2.96 15.30
N PHE A 320 3.67 -4.06 16.03
CA PHE A 320 2.70 -4.54 17.01
C PHE A 320 3.35 -4.87 18.35
N THR A 321 2.57 -4.69 19.41
CA THR A 321 2.80 -5.30 20.73
C THR A 321 1.61 -6.17 21.06
N LEU A 322 1.85 -7.41 21.49
CA LEU A 322 0.80 -8.31 21.95
C LEU A 322 0.17 -7.86 23.25
#